data_AF-A0A2D7L2U9-F1
#
_entry.id   AF-A0A2D7L2U9-F1
#
_cell.length_a   1.000
_cell.length_b   1.000
_cell.length_c   1.000
_cell.angle_alpha   90.00
_cell.angle_beta   90.00
_cell.angle_gamma   90.00
#
_symmetry.space_group_name_H-M   'P 1'
#
loop_
_entity.id
_entity.type
_entity.pdbx_description
1 polymer ?
#
loop_
_entity_poly.entity_id
_entity_poly.type
_entity_poly.pdbx_seq_one_letter_code
_entity_poly.pdbx_strand_id
1 'polypeptide(L)'
;MWLDDGDGEKQKVTIDPEPENEPIYGKTYLPRKLKTVVVLPPNNDVDLYANDLGFIAIIEGDKIIGYNVTVGGGMGMNHGQEKTYPRLADVLGFCLPDKVTDVAEKIVTTQRDYGDRTDRKHARLKYTIEDRGLDWFRNEVESRLGYQLAEARPFHFEHNGDRYGWVDDENGNSHLTLYIQNGCVLDQEAFPMRTGLREIAKIHEGDFRLTGNQNLIIANISPIKREEIEILLDKYNLTNCYDQSGLRLNSIACVALPTCGLALAESQRYLPDLISEIEEVLKEFELENDPITIRMTGCPNGCARPYIAEIAFVGRAPGKYNIYLGGGFVGDRLNKLYKVSAKAEEITGILRPIFERYAKERDAGERFGDFVIRAGYVAETRAGREFHNDFKEE
;
A
#
# COMPACT_ATOMS: atom_id res chain seq x y z
N MET A 1 37.65 2.24 -8.85
CA MET A 1 38.27 0.94 -9.17
C MET A 1 39.72 1.22 -9.54
N TRP A 2 40.66 0.49 -8.93
CA TRP A 2 42.08 0.61 -9.23
C TRP A 2 42.49 -0.66 -9.97
N LEU A 3 43.08 -0.51 -11.15
CA LEU A 3 43.68 -1.64 -11.87
C LEU A 3 45.19 -1.56 -11.70
N ASP A 4 45.80 -2.75 -11.65
CA ASP A 4 47.24 -2.94 -11.54
C ASP A 4 47.71 -3.48 -12.88
N ASP A 5 48.57 -2.72 -13.56
CA ASP A 5 48.90 -2.97 -14.96
C ASP A 5 50.04 -4.02 -15.10
N GLY A 6 50.42 -4.66 -13.99
CA GLY A 6 51.47 -5.70 -13.95
C GLY A 6 52.88 -5.17 -13.65
N ASP A 7 53.06 -3.85 -13.71
CA ASP A 7 54.35 -3.18 -13.48
C ASP A 7 54.46 -2.55 -12.06
N GLY A 8 53.42 -2.71 -11.23
CA GLY A 8 53.37 -2.21 -9.85
C GLY A 8 52.86 -0.77 -9.70
N GLU A 9 52.55 -0.07 -10.79
CA GLU A 9 51.81 1.19 -10.76
C GLU A 9 50.29 0.93 -10.83
N LYS A 10 49.56 1.42 -9.82
CA LYS A 10 48.09 1.32 -9.77
C LYS A 10 47.48 2.57 -10.41
N GLN A 11 46.74 2.40 -11.50
CA GLN A 11 45.96 3.49 -12.09
C GLN A 11 44.51 3.50 -11.57
N LYS A 12 44.05 4.69 -11.17
CA LYS A 12 42.65 4.93 -10.83
C LYS A 12 41.85 5.09 -12.12
N VAL A 13 41.21 4.03 -12.57
CA VAL A 13 40.39 4.01 -13.80
C VAL A 13 38.98 4.54 -13.61
N THR A 14 38.59 4.87 -12.37
CA THR A 14 37.34 5.56 -12.10
C THR A 14 37.60 7.05 -11.94
N ILE A 15 37.03 7.83 -12.86
CA ILE A 15 36.88 9.28 -12.74
C ILE A 15 36.22 9.54 -11.37
N ASP A 16 36.81 10.42 -10.57
CA ASP A 16 36.13 10.92 -9.39
C ASP A 16 34.86 11.63 -9.86
N PRO A 17 33.66 11.22 -9.39
CA PRO A 17 32.44 11.89 -9.80
C PRO A 17 32.58 13.38 -9.51
N GLU A 18 32.28 14.23 -10.50
CA GLU A 18 32.19 15.66 -10.24
C GLU A 18 31.21 15.88 -9.08
N PRO A 19 31.47 16.86 -8.20
CA PRO A 19 30.59 17.12 -7.07
C PRO A 19 29.19 17.43 -7.60
N GLU A 20 28.28 16.47 -7.41
CA GLU A 20 26.90 16.56 -7.88
C GLU A 20 26.20 17.68 -7.12
N ASN A 21 25.83 18.74 -7.84
CA ASN A 21 25.09 19.85 -7.28
C ASN A 21 23.60 19.50 -7.26
N GLU A 22 23.14 19.01 -6.12
CA GLU A 22 21.74 18.66 -5.87
C GLU A 22 20.98 19.82 -5.20
N PRO A 23 20.21 20.64 -5.93
CA PRO A 23 19.63 21.87 -5.39
C PRO A 23 18.56 21.62 -4.31
N ILE A 24 17.86 20.49 -4.40
CA ILE A 24 16.82 20.09 -3.43
C ILE A 24 17.41 19.17 -2.36
N TYR A 25 18.19 18.17 -2.74
CA TYR A 25 18.66 17.16 -1.79
C TYR A 25 19.89 17.60 -0.99
N GLY A 26 20.70 18.51 -1.55
CA GLY A 26 21.97 18.91 -0.97
C GLY A 26 22.93 17.74 -0.80
N LYS A 27 24.03 17.98 -0.07
CA LYS A 27 25.12 17.00 0.08
C LYS A 27 24.76 15.71 0.81
N THR A 28 23.69 15.71 1.59
CA THR A 28 23.35 14.61 2.52
C THR A 28 22.05 13.89 2.17
N TYR A 29 21.41 14.26 1.05
CA TYR A 29 20.10 13.73 0.63
C TYR A 29 19.06 13.74 1.76
N LEU A 30 17.96 13.01 1.64
CA LEU A 30 16.96 12.89 2.70
C LEU A 30 17.44 11.97 3.84
N PRO A 31 17.02 12.20 5.11
CA PRO A 31 17.33 11.31 6.23
C PRO A 31 16.87 9.86 6.02
N ARG A 32 15.77 9.68 5.27
CA ARG A 32 15.18 8.38 4.95
C ARG A 32 14.34 8.49 3.67
N LYS A 33 13.88 7.35 3.16
CA LYS A 33 12.95 7.30 2.01
C LYS A 33 11.71 8.18 2.28
N LEU A 34 11.26 8.87 1.24
CA LEU A 34 10.04 9.66 1.21
C LEU A 34 9.15 9.12 0.09
N LYS A 35 7.87 8.90 0.39
CA LYS A 35 6.88 8.34 -0.53
C LYS A 35 5.80 9.36 -0.82
N THR A 36 5.49 9.54 -2.10
CA THR A 36 4.48 10.48 -2.57
C THR A 36 3.42 9.74 -3.38
N VAL A 37 2.15 10.10 -3.19
CA VAL A 37 1.04 9.59 -4.00
C VAL A 37 0.07 10.71 -4.39
N VAL A 38 -0.66 10.51 -5.48
CA VAL A 38 -1.80 11.34 -5.87
C VAL A 38 -3.01 10.40 -5.95
N VAL A 39 -4.15 10.82 -5.41
CA VAL A 39 -5.34 10.00 -5.31
C VAL A 39 -6.57 10.75 -5.82
N LEU A 40 -7.46 10.03 -6.49
CA LEU A 40 -8.71 10.57 -7.04
C LEU A 40 -9.89 9.90 -6.32
N PRO A 41 -10.57 10.62 -5.41
CA PRO A 41 -11.82 10.14 -4.80
C PRO A 41 -12.87 9.70 -5.83
N PRO A 42 -13.70 8.69 -5.51
CA PRO A 42 -13.79 7.99 -4.22
C PRO A 42 -12.80 6.83 -4.04
N ASN A 43 -11.80 6.66 -4.92
CA ASN A 43 -10.90 5.51 -4.90
C ASN A 43 -9.62 5.84 -4.10
N ASN A 44 -9.27 5.01 -3.12
CA ASN A 44 -8.01 5.08 -2.36
C ASN A 44 -7.09 3.88 -2.64
N ASP A 45 -7.05 3.43 -3.89
CA ASP A 45 -6.25 2.30 -4.39
C ASP A 45 -4.73 2.45 -4.21
N VAL A 46 -4.26 3.68 -4.01
CA VAL A 46 -2.87 4.00 -3.67
C VAL A 46 -2.55 3.97 -2.17
N ASP A 47 -3.54 3.69 -1.32
CA ASP A 47 -3.46 3.72 0.15
C ASP A 47 -2.78 5.01 0.68
N LEU A 48 -3.39 6.16 0.38
CA LEU A 48 -2.88 7.50 0.68
C LEU A 48 -2.25 7.62 2.06
N TYR A 49 -2.97 7.16 3.09
CA TYR A 49 -2.58 7.32 4.49
C TYR A 49 -1.29 6.58 4.87
N ALA A 50 -0.78 5.68 4.03
CA ALA A 50 0.49 4.98 4.26
C ALA A 50 1.74 5.72 3.75
N ASN A 51 1.58 6.91 3.17
CA ASN A 51 2.63 7.64 2.45
C ASN A 51 3.06 8.93 3.16
N ASP A 52 4.30 9.36 2.95
CA ASP A 52 4.86 10.54 3.61
C ASP A 52 4.19 11.83 3.11
N LEU A 53 3.86 11.89 1.81
CA LEU A 53 3.19 13.00 1.15
C LEU A 53 2.07 12.45 0.26
N GLY A 54 0.92 13.12 0.26
CA GLY A 54 -0.20 12.77 -0.59
C GLY A 54 -0.94 13.99 -1.13
N PHE A 55 -1.58 13.83 -2.28
CA PHE A 55 -2.46 14.83 -2.88
C PHE A 55 -3.81 14.20 -3.24
N ILE A 56 -4.87 14.61 -2.55
CA ILE A 56 -6.24 14.20 -2.83
C ILE A 56 -6.83 15.19 -3.82
N ALA A 57 -7.11 14.76 -5.05
CA ALA A 57 -7.75 15.62 -6.05
C ALA A 57 -9.14 16.07 -5.57
N ILE A 58 -9.40 17.37 -5.68
CA ILE A 58 -10.75 17.93 -5.53
C ILE A 58 -11.26 18.24 -6.92
N ILE A 59 -12.44 17.70 -7.24
CA ILE A 59 -13.00 17.71 -8.59
C ILE A 59 -14.35 18.43 -8.55
N GLU A 60 -14.53 19.42 -9.43
CA GLU A 60 -15.81 20.08 -9.70
C GLU A 60 -16.14 19.92 -11.19
N GLY A 61 -17.22 19.20 -11.50
CA GLY A 61 -17.50 18.76 -12.87
C GLY A 61 -16.36 17.87 -13.38
N ASP A 62 -15.83 18.18 -14.57
CA ASP A 62 -14.73 17.42 -15.19
C ASP A 62 -13.34 18.05 -14.94
N LYS A 63 -13.21 18.90 -13.93
CA LYS A 63 -11.97 19.65 -13.65
C LYS A 63 -11.44 19.43 -12.25
N ILE A 64 -10.14 19.18 -12.16
CA ILE A 64 -9.41 19.25 -10.90
C ILE A 64 -9.19 20.72 -10.56
N ILE A 65 -9.77 21.17 -9.45
CA ILE A 65 -9.67 22.56 -8.98
C ILE A 65 -8.55 22.76 -7.96
N GLY A 66 -7.95 21.67 -7.49
CA GLY A 66 -6.83 21.65 -6.56
C GLY A 66 -6.76 20.35 -5.77
N TYR A 67 -5.97 20.36 -4.70
CA TYR A 67 -5.65 19.17 -3.94
C TYR A 67 -5.64 19.43 -2.44
N ASN A 68 -6.28 18.57 -1.66
CA ASN A 68 -5.93 18.46 -0.25
C ASN A 68 -4.58 17.76 -0.14
N VAL A 69 -3.68 18.34 0.64
CA VAL A 69 -2.33 17.86 0.88
C VAL A 69 -2.33 17.01 2.14
N THR A 70 -1.78 15.80 2.11
CA THR A 70 -1.59 14.96 3.30
C THR A 70 -0.13 14.72 3.60
N VAL A 71 0.21 14.57 4.89
CA VAL A 71 1.60 14.37 5.34
C VAL A 71 1.72 13.38 6.49
N GLY A 72 2.86 12.68 6.56
CA GLY A 72 3.26 11.95 7.77
C GLY A 72 2.77 10.51 7.88
N GLY A 73 2.33 9.88 6.79
CA GLY A 73 2.00 8.46 6.78
C GLY A 73 3.25 7.56 6.75
N GLY A 74 3.14 6.37 7.34
CA GLY A 74 4.19 5.36 7.19
C GLY A 74 4.05 4.12 8.04
N MET A 75 4.19 2.96 7.41
CA MET A 75 3.92 1.64 8.02
C MET A 75 5.03 1.08 8.90
N GLY A 76 6.31 1.31 8.55
CA GLY A 76 7.41 0.55 9.14
C GLY A 76 7.56 0.70 10.65
N MET A 77 7.75 -0.42 11.35
CA MET A 77 8.05 -0.51 12.77
C MET A 77 9.00 -1.68 13.06
N ASN A 78 9.38 -1.84 14.33
CA ASN A 78 10.21 -2.92 14.81
C ASN A 78 9.49 -3.70 15.92
N HIS A 79 9.55 -5.03 15.86
CA HIS A 79 9.01 -5.89 16.92
C HIS A 79 9.66 -5.56 18.26
N GLY A 80 8.84 -5.42 19.31
CA GLY A 80 9.30 -5.14 20.68
C GLY A 80 9.92 -3.74 20.87
N GLN A 81 9.75 -2.81 19.93
CA GLN A 81 10.21 -1.43 20.06
C GLN A 81 9.02 -0.47 19.96
N GLU A 82 8.41 -0.15 21.10
CA GLU A 82 7.21 0.67 21.19
C GLU A 82 7.38 2.08 20.62
N LYS A 83 8.60 2.62 20.64
CA LYS A 83 8.94 3.91 20.01
C LYS A 83 8.83 3.90 18.48
N THR A 84 8.65 2.72 17.87
CA THR A 84 8.42 2.60 16.43
C THR A 84 7.01 2.06 16.17
N TYR A 85 6.21 2.78 15.39
CA TYR A 85 4.80 2.46 15.19
C TYR A 85 4.33 2.91 13.81
N PRO A 86 3.38 2.22 13.16
CA PRO A 86 2.73 2.74 11.97
C PRO A 86 1.96 4.03 12.30
N ARG A 87 1.82 4.91 11.31
CA ARG A 87 1.09 6.16 11.42
C ARG A 87 0.34 6.45 10.12
N LEU A 88 -0.87 7.00 10.23
CA LEU A 88 -1.63 7.53 9.10
C LEU A 88 -1.14 8.94 8.76
N ALA A 89 -1.35 9.37 7.51
CA ALA A 89 -1.09 10.75 7.11
C ALA A 89 -2.22 11.67 7.61
N ASP A 90 -1.88 12.88 8.04
CA ASP A 90 -2.87 13.92 8.37
C ASP A 90 -3.11 14.80 7.16
N VAL A 91 -4.28 15.44 7.09
CA VAL A 91 -4.55 16.49 6.12
C VAL A 91 -3.90 17.80 6.59
N LEU A 92 -3.00 18.36 5.79
CA LEU A 92 -2.24 19.58 6.07
C LEU A 92 -3.00 20.86 5.66
N GLY A 93 -3.76 20.80 4.56
CA GLY A 93 -4.47 21.93 3.97
C GLY A 93 -4.79 21.68 2.50
N PHE A 94 -5.13 22.75 1.76
CA PHE A 94 -5.46 22.72 0.33
C PHE A 94 -4.53 23.62 -0.48
N CYS A 95 -4.17 23.16 -1.69
CA CYS A 95 -3.41 23.94 -2.67
C CYS A 95 -4.04 23.87 -4.07
N LEU A 96 -3.77 24.89 -4.88
CA LEU A 96 -4.19 24.93 -6.29
C LEU A 96 -3.31 24.02 -7.15
N PRO A 97 -3.76 23.59 -8.35
CA PRO A 97 -3.00 22.67 -9.20
C PRO A 97 -1.61 23.19 -9.59
N ASP A 98 -1.46 24.50 -9.82
CA ASP A 98 -0.19 25.15 -10.14
C ASP A 98 0.78 25.23 -8.95
N LYS A 99 0.33 24.88 -7.74
CA LYS A 99 1.12 24.93 -6.49
C LYS A 99 1.62 23.56 -6.02
N VAL A 100 1.19 22.46 -6.64
CA VAL A 100 1.51 21.09 -6.19
C VAL A 100 3.01 20.84 -6.07
N THR A 101 3.79 21.24 -7.07
CA THR A 101 5.25 21.02 -7.10
C THR A 101 5.98 21.87 -6.06
N ASP A 102 5.57 23.13 -5.89
CA ASP A 102 6.14 24.04 -4.88
C ASP A 102 5.86 23.51 -3.45
N VAL A 103 4.62 23.11 -3.19
CA VAL A 103 4.23 22.47 -1.91
C VAL A 103 5.02 21.18 -1.66
N ALA A 104 5.13 20.31 -2.66
CA ALA A 104 5.91 19.07 -2.54
C ALA A 104 7.38 19.36 -2.21
N GLU A 105 8.01 20.31 -2.90
CA GLU A 105 9.40 20.71 -2.66
C GLU A 105 9.58 21.24 -1.23
N LYS A 106 8.67 22.09 -0.73
CA LYS A 106 8.80 22.63 0.63
C LYS A 106 8.59 21.58 1.70
N ILE A 107 7.69 20.62 1.50
CA ILE A 107 7.55 19.46 2.40
C ILE A 107 8.81 18.58 2.39
N VAL A 108 9.36 18.30 1.20
CA VAL A 108 10.60 17.51 1.05
C VAL A 108 11.78 18.20 1.74
N THR A 109 11.96 19.50 1.54
CA THR A 109 13.06 20.25 2.15
C THR A 109 12.88 20.42 3.66
N THR A 110 11.64 20.58 4.15
CA THR A 110 11.37 20.56 5.59
C THR A 110 11.79 19.22 6.20
N GLN A 111 11.41 18.09 5.58
CA GLN A 111 11.87 16.78 6.05
C GLN A 111 13.39 16.60 5.95
N ARG A 112 14.02 17.13 4.90
CA ARG A 112 15.48 17.08 4.72
C ARG A 112 16.20 17.75 5.88
N ASP A 113 15.71 18.90 6.32
CA ASP A 113 16.39 19.75 7.31
C ASP A 113 16.09 19.35 8.75
N TYR A 114 14.88 18.85 9.02
CA TYR A 114 14.42 18.57 10.39
C TYR A 114 14.24 17.09 10.73
N GLY A 115 14.32 16.18 9.75
CA GLY A 115 14.26 14.76 10.01
C GLY A 115 15.49 14.25 10.76
N ASP A 116 15.29 13.33 11.70
CA ASP A 116 16.35 12.76 12.52
C ASP A 116 17.37 12.00 11.66
N ARG A 117 18.63 12.43 11.70
CA ARG A 117 19.75 11.77 11.00
C ARG A 117 20.62 10.93 11.92
N THR A 118 20.35 10.95 13.22
CA THR A 118 21.10 10.22 14.24
C THR A 118 20.53 8.81 14.44
N ASP A 119 19.20 8.67 14.51
CA ASP A 119 18.53 7.37 14.53
C ASP A 119 17.72 7.11 13.26
N ARG A 120 18.23 6.20 12.43
CA ARG A 120 17.58 5.80 11.17
C ARG A 120 16.19 5.19 11.36
N LYS A 121 15.88 4.59 12.51
CA LYS A 121 14.53 4.05 12.81
C LYS A 121 13.51 5.16 13.06
N HIS A 122 14.01 6.33 13.44
CA HIS A 122 13.25 7.54 13.76
C HIS A 122 13.28 8.59 12.62
N ALA A 123 14.03 8.33 11.55
CA ALA A 123 14.30 9.28 10.46
C ALA A 123 13.14 9.55 9.45
N ARG A 124 11.97 8.94 9.62
CA ARG A 124 10.82 9.12 8.69
C ARG A 124 9.99 10.35 9.07
N LEU A 125 9.36 10.98 8.08
CA LEU A 125 8.55 12.19 8.26
C LEU A 125 7.47 12.04 9.35
N LYS A 126 6.86 10.85 9.45
CA LYS A 126 5.90 10.54 10.52
C LYS A 126 6.40 10.89 11.93
N TYR A 127 7.68 10.67 12.23
CA TYR A 127 8.23 10.96 13.56
C TYR A 127 8.57 12.45 13.70
N THR A 128 9.07 13.09 12.65
CA THR A 128 9.28 14.54 12.63
C THR A 128 7.99 15.31 12.93
N ILE A 129 6.85 14.84 12.41
CA ILE A 129 5.53 15.41 12.70
C ILE A 129 5.07 15.06 14.12
N GLU A 130 5.27 13.83 14.60
CA GLU A 130 4.93 13.47 15.99
C GLU A 130 5.72 14.29 17.02
N ASP A 131 7.01 14.51 16.81
CA ASP A 131 7.87 15.24 17.76
C ASP A 131 7.53 16.73 17.83
N ARG A 132 7.19 17.33 16.68
CA ARG A 132 7.07 18.78 16.55
C ARG A 132 5.63 19.27 16.46
N GLY A 133 4.69 18.37 16.13
CA GLY A 133 3.29 18.68 15.90
C GLY A 133 3.00 19.08 14.45
N LEU A 134 1.76 18.81 14.02
CA LEU A 134 1.28 19.13 12.67
C LEU A 134 1.24 20.65 12.43
N ASP A 135 0.84 21.45 13.42
CA ASP A 135 0.78 22.91 13.32
C ASP A 135 2.17 23.52 13.09
N TRP A 136 3.18 23.03 13.83
CA TRP A 136 4.56 23.44 13.61
C TRP A 136 5.00 23.10 12.19
N PHE A 137 4.69 21.89 11.72
CA PHE A 137 5.08 21.44 10.39
C PHE A 137 4.42 22.27 9.29
N ARG A 138 3.12 22.59 9.42
CA ARG A 138 2.40 23.48 8.49
C ARG A 138 3.06 24.85 8.46
N ASN A 139 3.32 25.45 9.61
CA ASN A 139 3.94 26.79 9.70
C ASN A 139 5.33 26.83 9.04
N GLU A 140 6.15 25.79 9.23
CA GLU A 140 7.47 25.70 8.60
C GLU A 140 7.37 25.57 7.07
N VAL A 141 6.42 24.75 6.58
CA VAL A 141 6.16 24.61 5.14
C VAL A 141 5.66 25.94 4.55
N GLU A 142 4.67 26.58 5.16
CA GLU A 142 4.10 27.86 4.70
C GLU A 142 5.12 29.00 4.73
N SER A 143 6.00 29.03 5.73
CA SER A 143 7.15 29.96 5.80
C SER A 143 8.07 29.83 4.59
N ARG A 144 8.36 28.59 4.15
CA ARG A 144 9.18 28.31 2.95
C ARG A 144 8.46 28.60 1.64
N LEU A 145 7.13 28.45 1.62
CA LEU A 145 6.28 28.76 0.45
C LEU A 145 6.13 30.27 0.26
N GLY A 146 6.13 31.04 1.35
CA GLY A 146 5.79 32.47 1.31
C GLY A 146 4.29 32.74 1.14
N TYR A 147 3.45 31.71 1.29
CA TYR A 147 1.99 31.80 1.28
C TYR A 147 1.38 30.68 2.14
N GLN A 148 0.12 30.85 2.54
CA GLN A 148 -0.61 29.90 3.36
C GLN A 148 -1.35 28.88 2.51
N LEU A 149 -1.43 27.64 3.00
CA LEU A 149 -2.36 26.64 2.45
C LEU A 149 -3.77 27.02 2.88
N ALA A 150 -4.74 26.83 1.99
CA ALA A 150 -6.14 27.04 2.34
C ALA A 150 -6.66 25.89 3.21
N GLU A 151 -7.86 26.05 3.77
CA GLU A 151 -8.52 24.97 4.49
C GLU A 151 -8.84 23.80 3.55
N ALA A 152 -8.74 22.59 4.10
CA ALA A 152 -9.03 21.37 3.36
C ALA A 152 -10.50 21.35 2.90
N ARG A 153 -10.72 20.83 1.70
CA ARG A 153 -12.07 20.68 1.13
C ARG A 153 -12.66 19.30 1.46
N PRO A 154 -13.99 19.13 1.49
CA PRO A 154 -14.60 17.83 1.72
C PRO A 154 -14.19 16.79 0.67
N PHE A 155 -14.02 15.54 1.10
CA PHE A 155 -13.77 14.38 0.25
C PHE A 155 -14.29 13.12 0.95
N HIS A 156 -14.45 12.04 0.20
CA HIS A 156 -14.85 10.74 0.72
C HIS A 156 -14.20 9.61 -0.09
N PHE A 157 -13.86 8.49 0.56
CA PHE A 157 -13.38 7.29 -0.09
C PHE A 157 -14.35 6.13 0.15
N GLU A 158 -14.58 5.32 -0.88
CA GLU A 158 -15.50 4.17 -0.82
C GLU A 158 -14.77 2.82 -0.81
N HIS A 159 -13.59 2.74 -1.45
CA HIS A 159 -12.77 1.52 -1.48
C HIS A 159 -11.28 1.82 -1.71
N ASN A 160 -10.42 0.83 -1.42
CA ASN A 160 -8.98 0.83 -1.74
C ASN A 160 -8.58 -0.31 -2.69
N GLY A 161 -9.55 -1.05 -3.23
CA GLY A 161 -9.33 -2.11 -4.23
C GLY A 161 -9.31 -1.59 -5.66
N ASP A 162 -8.96 -2.48 -6.59
CA ASP A 162 -8.98 -2.20 -8.04
C ASP A 162 -10.38 -2.42 -8.64
N ARG A 163 -10.61 -1.86 -9.83
CA ARG A 163 -11.81 -2.12 -10.63
C ARG A 163 -11.57 -3.29 -11.57
N TYR A 164 -11.76 -4.50 -11.06
CA TYR A 164 -11.50 -5.75 -11.77
C TYR A 164 -12.43 -5.96 -12.99
N GLY A 165 -11.90 -6.61 -14.02
CA GLY A 165 -12.65 -6.90 -15.26
C GLY A 165 -12.68 -5.72 -16.24
N TRP A 166 -13.65 -5.76 -17.15
CA TRP A 166 -13.80 -4.79 -18.23
C TRP A 166 -14.55 -3.54 -17.79
N VAL A 167 -14.03 -2.37 -18.18
CA VAL A 167 -14.69 -1.07 -18.05
C VAL A 167 -14.52 -0.32 -19.37
N ASP A 168 -15.61 0.22 -19.91
CA ASP A 168 -15.56 1.09 -21.08
C ASP A 168 -15.54 2.57 -20.64
N ASP A 169 -14.76 3.40 -21.33
CA ASP A 169 -14.68 4.85 -21.09
C ASP A 169 -15.57 5.66 -22.04
N GLU A 170 -15.67 6.96 -21.78
CA GLU A 170 -16.48 7.90 -22.56
C GLU A 170 -16.00 8.09 -24.01
N ASN A 171 -14.77 7.69 -24.32
CA ASN A 171 -14.20 7.73 -25.68
C ASN A 171 -14.45 6.42 -26.45
N GLY A 172 -15.11 5.44 -25.82
CA GLY A 172 -15.40 4.13 -26.38
C GLY A 172 -14.22 3.16 -26.30
N ASN A 173 -13.13 3.49 -25.61
CA ASN A 173 -12.07 2.52 -25.36
C ASN A 173 -12.42 1.64 -24.16
N SER A 174 -11.87 0.43 -24.15
CA SER A 174 -12.04 -0.52 -23.07
C SER A 174 -10.77 -0.63 -22.22
N HIS A 175 -10.95 -0.92 -20.93
CA HIS A 175 -9.89 -1.13 -19.96
C HIS A 175 -10.16 -2.46 -19.26
N LEU A 176 -9.17 -3.35 -19.25
CA LEU A 176 -9.27 -4.64 -18.57
C LEU A 176 -8.31 -4.68 -17.39
N THR A 177 -8.83 -4.73 -16.18
CA THR A 177 -8.03 -4.95 -14.97
C THR A 177 -7.96 -6.45 -14.67
N LEU A 178 -6.76 -7.01 -14.72
CA LEU A 178 -6.46 -8.39 -14.40
C LEU A 178 -6.03 -8.51 -12.95
N TYR A 179 -6.68 -9.37 -12.18
CA TYR A 179 -6.12 -9.79 -10.91
C TYR A 179 -4.89 -10.68 -11.16
N ILE A 180 -3.79 -10.34 -10.49
CA ILE A 180 -2.53 -11.07 -10.54
C ILE A 180 -2.15 -11.40 -9.11
N GLN A 181 -2.23 -12.68 -8.76
CA GLN A 181 -1.92 -13.11 -7.42
C GLN A 181 -0.51 -12.66 -7.00
N ASN A 182 -0.46 -11.79 -6.00
CA ASN A 182 0.75 -11.16 -5.47
C ASN A 182 1.62 -10.42 -6.51
N GLY A 183 1.04 -9.98 -7.63
CA GLY A 183 1.75 -9.35 -8.76
C GLY A 183 2.80 -10.24 -9.42
N CYS A 184 2.71 -11.56 -9.27
CA CYS A 184 3.71 -12.48 -9.78
C CYS A 184 3.43 -12.89 -11.24
N VAL A 185 4.01 -12.15 -12.19
CA VAL A 185 3.88 -12.43 -13.63
C VAL A 185 4.88 -13.51 -14.06
N LEU A 186 4.42 -14.76 -14.15
CA LEU A 186 5.21 -15.91 -14.59
C LEU A 186 4.38 -16.84 -15.47
N ASP A 187 5.05 -17.70 -16.23
CA ASP A 187 4.37 -18.75 -16.99
C ASP A 187 4.19 -19.98 -16.08
N GLN A 188 2.95 -20.43 -15.93
CA GLN A 188 2.61 -21.75 -15.38
C GLN A 188 2.06 -22.63 -16.50
N GLU A 189 2.09 -23.95 -16.33
CA GLU A 189 1.66 -24.91 -17.35
C GLU A 189 0.21 -24.64 -17.82
N ALA A 190 -0.71 -24.42 -16.88
CA ALA A 190 -2.11 -24.10 -17.19
C ALA A 190 -2.36 -22.60 -17.43
N PHE A 191 -1.38 -21.74 -17.13
CA PHE A 191 -1.57 -20.29 -17.07
C PHE A 191 -0.29 -19.55 -17.51
N PRO A 192 0.00 -19.52 -18.83
CA PRO A 192 1.19 -18.89 -19.40
C PRO A 192 1.10 -17.34 -19.44
N MET A 193 0.88 -16.71 -18.28
CA MET A 193 0.55 -15.29 -18.17
C MET A 193 1.62 -14.37 -18.73
N ARG A 194 2.90 -14.61 -18.41
CA ARG A 194 4.00 -13.76 -18.89
C ARG A 194 4.06 -13.77 -20.42
N THR A 195 3.87 -14.94 -21.03
CA THR A 195 3.82 -15.09 -22.48
C THR A 195 2.58 -14.40 -23.06
N GLY A 196 1.40 -14.61 -22.47
CA GLY A 196 0.16 -13.98 -22.94
C GLY A 196 0.20 -12.46 -22.90
N LEU A 197 0.63 -11.88 -21.78
CA LEU A 197 0.82 -10.43 -21.64
C LEU A 197 1.84 -9.88 -22.64
N ARG A 198 2.92 -10.63 -22.93
CA ARG A 198 3.90 -10.25 -23.95
C ARG A 198 3.32 -10.27 -25.35
N GLU A 199 2.48 -11.24 -25.71
CA GLU A 199 1.82 -11.26 -27.02
C GLU A 199 0.78 -10.15 -27.17
N ILE A 200 0.00 -9.88 -26.11
CA ILE A 200 -0.91 -8.73 -26.08
C ILE A 200 -0.12 -7.43 -26.27
N ALA A 201 1.00 -7.26 -25.57
CA ALA A 201 1.84 -6.07 -25.69
C ALA A 201 2.41 -5.83 -27.11
N LYS A 202 2.46 -6.85 -27.99
CA LYS A 202 2.91 -6.66 -29.38
C LYS A 202 1.84 -6.01 -30.27
N ILE A 203 0.57 -6.18 -29.94
CA ILE A 203 -0.57 -5.70 -30.74
C ILE A 203 -1.32 -4.54 -30.08
N HIS A 204 -1.14 -4.38 -28.76
CA HIS A 204 -1.79 -3.34 -27.98
C HIS A 204 -1.21 -1.97 -28.32
N GLU A 205 -2.10 -1.03 -28.64
CA GLU A 205 -1.73 0.35 -29.03
C GLU A 205 -1.86 1.34 -27.86
N GLY A 206 -2.46 0.91 -26.75
CA GLY A 206 -2.55 1.68 -25.51
C GLY A 206 -1.39 1.37 -24.56
N ASP A 207 -1.69 1.41 -23.25
CA ASP A 207 -0.67 1.21 -22.21
C ASP A 207 -1.07 0.10 -21.23
N PHE A 208 -0.07 -0.42 -20.53
CA PHE A 208 -0.27 -1.20 -19.30
C PHE A 208 -0.11 -0.29 -18.07
N ARG A 209 -1.03 -0.37 -17.12
CA ARG A 209 -0.97 0.38 -15.86
C ARG A 209 -0.85 -0.58 -14.68
N LEU A 210 0.21 -0.44 -13.89
CA LEU A 210 0.40 -1.20 -12.66
C LEU A 210 -0.38 -0.55 -11.52
N THR A 211 -1.10 -1.34 -10.73
CA THR A 211 -1.96 -0.80 -9.65
C THR A 211 -1.24 -0.80 -8.30
N GLY A 212 -1.77 -0.02 -7.35
CA GLY A 212 -1.31 -0.03 -5.95
C GLY A 212 -1.52 -1.38 -5.24
N ASN A 213 -2.34 -2.25 -5.83
CA ASN A 213 -2.71 -3.57 -5.33
C ASN A 213 -2.00 -4.73 -6.04
N GLN A 214 -0.92 -4.44 -6.78
CA GLN A 214 -0.06 -5.42 -7.45
C GLN A 214 -0.68 -6.07 -8.71
N ASN A 215 -1.72 -5.45 -9.26
CA ASN A 215 -2.39 -5.93 -10.47
C ASN A 215 -1.98 -5.13 -11.70
N LEU A 216 -2.57 -5.49 -12.85
CA LEU A 216 -2.27 -4.90 -14.15
C LEU A 216 -3.56 -4.51 -14.86
N ILE A 217 -3.61 -3.30 -15.40
CA ILE A 217 -4.67 -2.84 -16.30
C ILE A 217 -4.11 -2.83 -17.73
N ILE A 218 -4.78 -3.52 -18.65
CA ILE A 218 -4.61 -3.32 -20.09
C ILE A 218 -5.55 -2.18 -20.47
N ALA A 219 -5.00 -0.97 -20.59
CA ALA A 219 -5.78 0.24 -20.69
C ALA A 219 -5.81 0.81 -22.11
N ASN A 220 -6.86 1.56 -22.43
CA ASN A 220 -7.08 2.19 -23.73
C ASN A 220 -7.10 1.18 -24.89
N ILE A 221 -7.79 0.05 -24.72
CA ILE A 221 -8.03 -0.92 -25.80
C ILE A 221 -9.05 -0.30 -26.76
N SER A 222 -8.65 -0.02 -27.99
CA SER A 222 -9.56 0.53 -28.98
C SER A 222 -10.64 -0.49 -29.38
N PRO A 223 -11.83 -0.06 -29.81
CA PRO A 223 -12.89 -0.96 -30.28
C PRO A 223 -12.43 -1.93 -31.36
N ILE A 224 -11.53 -1.49 -32.24
CA ILE A 224 -11.00 -2.29 -33.35
C ILE A 224 -10.08 -3.41 -32.85
N LYS A 225 -9.35 -3.18 -31.75
CA LYS A 225 -8.40 -4.14 -31.17
C LYS A 225 -9.02 -5.08 -30.14
N ARG A 226 -10.23 -4.76 -29.63
CA ARG A 226 -10.86 -5.52 -28.53
C ARG A 226 -10.97 -7.01 -28.81
N GLU A 227 -11.52 -7.39 -29.97
CA GLU A 227 -11.70 -8.80 -30.34
C GLU A 227 -10.35 -9.54 -30.44
N GLU A 228 -9.33 -8.89 -31.03
CA GLU A 228 -7.99 -9.48 -31.16
C GLU A 228 -7.34 -9.72 -29.78
N ILE A 229 -7.52 -8.78 -28.84
CA ILE A 229 -7.04 -8.92 -27.46
C ILE A 229 -7.82 -10.00 -26.71
N GLU A 230 -9.15 -10.08 -26.86
CA GLU A 230 -9.98 -11.14 -26.26
C GLU A 230 -9.55 -12.54 -26.72
N ILE A 231 -9.22 -12.71 -28.01
CA ILE A 231 -8.66 -13.96 -28.54
C ILE A 231 -7.33 -14.33 -27.87
N LEU A 232 -6.44 -13.36 -27.64
CA LEU A 232 -5.19 -13.61 -26.94
C LEU A 232 -5.43 -13.94 -25.46
N LEU A 233 -6.33 -13.23 -24.79
CA LEU A 233 -6.70 -13.51 -23.40
C LEU A 233 -7.20 -14.95 -23.27
N ASP A 234 -8.08 -15.39 -24.16
CA ASP A 234 -8.58 -16.78 -24.18
C ASP A 234 -7.46 -17.79 -24.44
N LYS A 235 -6.67 -17.56 -25.51
CA LYS A 235 -5.54 -18.42 -25.88
C LYS A 235 -4.53 -18.65 -24.74
N TYR A 236 -4.33 -17.66 -23.88
CA TYR A 236 -3.38 -17.71 -22.77
C TYR A 236 -4.06 -17.91 -21.40
N ASN A 237 -5.35 -18.28 -21.38
CA ASN A 237 -6.16 -18.54 -20.18
C ASN A 237 -6.27 -17.36 -19.21
N LEU A 238 -6.27 -16.12 -19.70
CA LEU A 238 -6.33 -14.89 -18.92
C LEU A 238 -7.74 -14.28 -18.77
N THR A 239 -8.76 -14.92 -19.33
CA THR A 239 -10.14 -14.40 -19.40
C THR A 239 -10.85 -14.32 -18.05
N ASN A 240 -10.56 -15.22 -17.11
CA ASN A 240 -11.26 -15.30 -15.81
C ASN A 240 -10.39 -14.84 -14.63
N CYS A 241 -9.29 -14.12 -14.88
CA CYS A 241 -8.39 -13.71 -13.81
C CYS A 241 -9.11 -12.87 -12.74
N TYR A 242 -10.12 -12.09 -13.12
CA TYR A 242 -10.85 -11.18 -12.24
C TYR A 242 -12.07 -11.80 -11.53
N ASP A 243 -12.50 -13.02 -11.88
CA ASP A 243 -13.63 -13.70 -11.23
C ASP A 243 -13.14 -14.50 -10.03
N GLN A 244 -13.00 -13.83 -8.89
CA GLN A 244 -12.43 -14.37 -7.65
C GLN A 244 -13.25 -13.91 -6.43
N SER A 245 -13.05 -14.55 -5.28
CA SER A 245 -13.75 -14.18 -4.04
C SER A 245 -13.47 -12.72 -3.63
N GLY A 246 -14.40 -12.13 -2.86
CA GLY A 246 -14.23 -10.79 -2.31
C GLY A 246 -12.96 -10.67 -1.46
N LEU A 247 -12.59 -11.74 -0.76
CA LEU A 247 -11.36 -11.84 0.02
C LEU A 247 -10.11 -11.76 -0.87
N ARG A 248 -10.04 -12.60 -1.91
CA ARG A 248 -8.86 -12.76 -2.76
C ARG A 248 -8.57 -11.52 -3.57
N LEU A 249 -9.62 -10.85 -4.05
CA LEU A 249 -9.53 -9.55 -4.73
C LEU A 249 -9.05 -8.42 -3.82
N ASN A 250 -9.16 -8.57 -2.49
CA ASN A 250 -8.73 -7.58 -1.50
C ASN A 250 -7.53 -8.06 -0.67
N SER A 251 -6.75 -9.00 -1.22
CA SER A 251 -5.61 -9.63 -0.55
C SER A 251 -4.27 -9.22 -1.16
N ILE A 252 -3.30 -8.88 -0.31
CA ILE A 252 -1.95 -8.46 -0.74
C ILE A 252 -0.87 -9.10 0.15
N ALA A 253 0.18 -9.65 -0.47
CA ALA A 253 1.40 -10.05 0.23
C ALA A 253 2.61 -9.25 -0.23
N CYS A 254 3.63 -9.14 0.63
CA CYS A 254 4.95 -8.72 0.20
C CYS A 254 5.74 -9.93 -0.31
N VAL A 255 6.83 -9.68 -1.03
CA VAL A 255 7.71 -10.75 -1.54
C VAL A 255 8.18 -11.68 -0.41
N ALA A 256 8.75 -11.12 0.66
CA ALA A 256 9.40 -11.90 1.74
C ALA A 256 10.45 -12.89 1.19
N LEU A 257 10.47 -14.13 1.67
CA LEU A 257 11.39 -15.15 1.19
C LEU A 257 11.03 -15.59 -0.24
N PRO A 258 12.01 -16.00 -1.06
CA PRO A 258 13.41 -16.26 -0.72
C PRO A 258 14.36 -15.06 -0.94
N THR A 259 13.89 -13.94 -1.48
CA THR A 259 14.77 -12.86 -1.96
C THR A 259 14.93 -11.70 -0.97
N CYS A 260 13.99 -11.49 -0.05
CA CYS A 260 14.09 -10.44 0.96
C CYS A 260 14.99 -10.86 2.12
N GLY A 261 16.18 -10.26 2.23
CA GLY A 261 17.10 -10.49 3.35
C GLY A 261 16.63 -10.00 4.72
N LEU A 262 15.43 -9.42 4.83
CA LEU A 262 14.82 -8.96 6.09
C LEU A 262 13.62 -9.82 6.52
N ALA A 263 13.23 -10.80 5.72
CA ALA A 263 12.06 -11.63 6.01
C ALA A 263 12.29 -12.52 7.23
N LEU A 264 11.28 -12.60 8.11
CA LEU A 264 11.26 -13.48 9.27
C LEU A 264 10.35 -14.69 9.05
N ALA A 265 9.33 -14.54 8.20
CA ALA A 265 8.38 -15.57 7.79
C ALA A 265 8.05 -15.42 6.29
N GLU A 266 7.36 -16.41 5.73
CA GLU A 266 6.82 -16.35 4.37
C GLU A 266 5.77 -15.23 4.23
N SER A 267 5.49 -14.86 2.98
CA SER A 267 4.40 -13.94 2.67
C SER A 267 3.81 -14.29 1.30
N GLN A 268 4.40 -13.83 0.19
CA GLN A 268 3.93 -14.09 -1.17
C GLN A 268 3.69 -15.58 -1.46
N ARG A 269 4.54 -16.48 -0.93
CA ARG A 269 4.43 -17.92 -1.18
C ARG A 269 3.43 -18.65 -0.29
N TYR A 270 3.00 -18.03 0.81
CA TYR A 270 2.07 -18.64 1.77
C TYR A 270 0.65 -18.06 1.67
N LEU A 271 0.53 -16.77 1.35
CA LEU A 271 -0.78 -16.12 1.26
C LEU A 271 -1.78 -16.86 0.35
N PRO A 272 -1.39 -17.39 -0.84
CA PRO A 272 -2.31 -18.14 -1.69
C PRO A 272 -3.02 -19.30 -0.99
N ASP A 273 -2.28 -20.09 -0.21
CA ASP A 273 -2.80 -21.26 0.50
C ASP A 273 -3.71 -20.83 1.64
N LEU A 274 -3.25 -19.84 2.44
CA LEU A 274 -4.03 -19.29 3.54
C LEU A 274 -5.37 -18.68 3.06
N ILE A 275 -5.36 -17.96 1.94
CA ILE A 275 -6.60 -17.40 1.38
C ILE A 275 -7.56 -18.52 0.99
N SER A 276 -7.08 -19.60 0.34
CA SER A 276 -7.93 -20.74 0.00
C SER A 276 -8.54 -21.41 1.24
N GLU A 277 -7.77 -21.55 2.33
CA GLU A 277 -8.30 -22.08 3.60
C GLU A 277 -9.38 -21.17 4.22
N ILE A 278 -9.16 -19.85 4.19
CA ILE A 278 -10.13 -18.89 4.74
C ILE A 278 -11.39 -18.82 3.87
N GLU A 279 -11.27 -18.92 2.55
CA GLU A 279 -12.42 -18.93 1.63
C GLU A 279 -13.40 -20.08 1.93
N GLU A 280 -12.89 -21.28 2.24
CA GLU A 280 -13.75 -22.39 2.65
C GLU A 280 -14.53 -22.06 3.93
N VAL A 281 -13.89 -21.38 4.89
CA VAL A 281 -14.56 -20.92 6.13
C VAL A 281 -15.59 -19.82 5.84
N LEU A 282 -15.27 -18.86 4.98
CA LEU A 282 -16.22 -17.78 4.62
C LEU A 282 -17.45 -18.34 3.92
N LYS A 283 -17.28 -19.35 3.07
CA LYS A 283 -18.37 -20.04 2.38
C LYS A 283 -19.33 -20.75 3.34
N GLU A 284 -18.84 -21.28 4.47
CA GLU A 284 -19.71 -21.85 5.52
C GLU A 284 -20.68 -20.82 6.12
N PHE A 285 -20.34 -19.53 6.00
CA PHE A 285 -21.09 -18.41 6.59
C PHE A 285 -21.66 -17.44 5.54
N GLU A 286 -21.67 -17.81 4.25
CA GLU A 286 -22.18 -17.00 3.14
C GLU A 286 -21.49 -15.62 3.01
N LEU A 287 -20.18 -15.59 3.28
CA LEU A 287 -19.32 -14.39 3.24
C LEU A 287 -18.33 -14.40 2.05
N GLU A 288 -18.48 -15.29 1.07
CA GLU A 288 -17.51 -15.44 -0.04
C GLU A 288 -17.37 -14.19 -0.92
N ASN A 289 -18.43 -13.38 -1.00
CA ASN A 289 -18.49 -12.15 -1.78
C ASN A 289 -18.24 -10.89 -0.93
N ASP A 290 -18.13 -11.04 0.39
CA ASP A 290 -17.83 -9.93 1.29
C ASP A 290 -16.38 -9.47 1.05
N PRO A 291 -16.15 -8.19 0.70
CA PRO A 291 -14.79 -7.70 0.56
C PRO A 291 -14.21 -7.44 1.95
N ILE A 292 -13.23 -8.26 2.32
CA ILE A 292 -12.47 -8.13 3.57
C ILE A 292 -11.00 -7.94 3.19
N THR A 293 -10.40 -6.85 3.65
CA THR A 293 -9.00 -6.54 3.31
C THR A 293 -8.04 -7.40 4.14
N ILE A 294 -7.29 -8.27 3.46
CA ILE A 294 -6.25 -9.12 4.07
C ILE A 294 -4.87 -8.72 3.57
N ARG A 295 -3.93 -8.47 4.49
CA ARG A 295 -2.57 -8.11 4.11
C ARG A 295 -1.53 -8.89 4.90
N MET A 296 -0.59 -9.51 4.18
CA MET A 296 0.48 -10.30 4.78
C MET A 296 1.84 -9.68 4.50
N THR A 297 2.70 -9.63 5.52
CA THR A 297 4.10 -9.26 5.35
C THR A 297 5.02 -10.16 6.16
N GLY A 298 6.19 -10.49 5.61
CA GLY A 298 7.12 -11.41 6.26
C GLY A 298 7.90 -10.82 7.45
N CYS A 299 7.79 -9.50 7.73
CA CYS A 299 8.51 -8.82 8.82
C CYS A 299 7.81 -7.47 9.17
N PRO A 300 8.15 -6.79 10.28
CA PRO A 300 7.42 -5.60 10.74
C PRO A 300 7.68 -4.31 9.92
N ASN A 301 8.40 -4.40 8.79
CA ASN A 301 8.60 -3.27 7.89
C ASN A 301 7.31 -2.82 7.18
N GLY A 302 6.31 -3.71 7.08
CA GLY A 302 4.99 -3.38 6.55
C GLY A 302 4.96 -3.10 5.05
N CYS A 303 5.72 -3.85 4.23
CA CYS A 303 5.81 -3.61 2.78
C CYS A 303 4.47 -3.77 2.05
N ALA A 304 3.65 -4.72 2.50
CA ALA A 304 2.29 -4.94 1.98
C ALA A 304 1.25 -4.04 2.67
N ARG A 305 1.67 -2.99 3.38
CA ARG A 305 0.77 -2.06 4.10
C ARG A 305 -0.22 -2.78 5.04
N PRO A 306 0.26 -3.71 5.90
CA PRO A 306 -0.60 -4.56 6.72
C PRO A 306 -1.38 -3.78 7.78
N TYR A 307 -0.83 -2.68 8.30
CA TYR A 307 -1.37 -2.01 9.47
C TYR A 307 -2.64 -1.21 9.22
N ILE A 308 -3.06 -1.09 7.96
CA ILE A 308 -4.29 -0.42 7.53
C ILE A 308 -5.26 -1.41 6.87
N ALA A 309 -5.05 -2.72 7.09
CA ALA A 309 -5.97 -3.77 6.65
C ALA A 309 -6.90 -4.17 7.80
N GLU A 310 -8.08 -4.65 7.47
CA GLU A 310 -9.04 -5.23 8.41
C GLU A 310 -8.47 -6.47 9.12
N ILE A 311 -7.74 -7.32 8.39
CA ILE A 311 -6.98 -8.44 8.93
C ILE A 311 -5.55 -8.39 8.40
N ALA A 312 -4.57 -8.53 9.27
CA ALA A 312 -3.19 -8.58 8.83
C ALA A 312 -2.31 -9.61 9.56
N PHE A 313 -1.35 -10.13 8.80
CA PHE A 313 -0.38 -11.11 9.26
C PHE A 313 1.02 -10.54 9.14
N VAL A 314 1.74 -10.43 10.26
CA VAL A 314 3.10 -9.86 10.31
C VAL A 314 4.07 -10.90 10.82
N GLY A 315 4.97 -11.35 9.95
CA GLY A 315 5.96 -12.38 10.26
C GLY A 315 6.81 -12.05 11.48
N ARG A 316 6.95 -13.06 12.36
CA ARG A 316 7.70 -13.00 13.61
C ARG A 316 8.90 -13.94 13.60
N ALA A 317 8.71 -15.13 13.04
CA ALA A 317 9.69 -16.20 12.91
C ALA A 317 9.18 -17.18 11.83
N PRO A 318 9.98 -18.17 11.39
CA PRO A 318 9.51 -19.15 10.39
C PRO A 318 8.18 -19.78 10.81
N GLY A 319 7.17 -19.69 9.94
CA GLY A 319 5.82 -20.21 10.18
C GLY A 319 5.02 -19.52 11.29
N LYS A 320 5.46 -18.35 11.80
CA LYS A 320 4.80 -17.65 12.92
C LYS A 320 4.51 -16.19 12.60
N TYR A 321 3.30 -15.74 12.93
CA TYR A 321 2.79 -14.41 12.60
C TYR A 321 2.13 -13.76 13.81
N ASN A 322 2.32 -12.45 13.95
CA ASN A 322 1.37 -11.64 14.69
C ASN A 322 0.11 -11.43 13.82
N ILE A 323 -1.06 -11.54 14.42
CA ILE A 323 -2.36 -11.24 13.81
C ILE A 323 -2.81 -9.87 14.31
N TYR A 324 -3.18 -8.99 13.39
CA TYR A 324 -3.76 -7.68 13.67
C TYR A 324 -5.16 -7.60 13.10
N LEU A 325 -6.07 -6.93 13.81
CA LEU A 325 -7.48 -6.76 13.42
C LEU A 325 -7.93 -5.30 13.55
N GLY A 326 -8.94 -4.90 12.78
CA GLY A 326 -9.69 -3.65 13.02
C GLY A 326 -9.24 -2.44 12.20
N GLY A 327 -8.43 -2.62 11.16
CA GLY A 327 -8.13 -1.55 10.21
C GLY A 327 -9.38 -1.14 9.43
N GLY A 328 -9.42 0.10 8.92
CA GLY A 328 -10.55 0.59 8.14
C GLY A 328 -10.53 0.02 6.73
N PHE A 329 -11.71 -0.29 6.16
CA PHE A 329 -11.82 -0.90 4.82
C PHE A 329 -11.12 -0.07 3.73
N VAL A 330 -11.21 1.27 3.82
CA VAL A 330 -10.58 2.20 2.87
C VAL A 330 -9.15 2.59 3.26
N GLY A 331 -8.58 1.99 4.31
CA GLY A 331 -7.22 2.24 4.80
C GLY A 331 -7.05 3.50 5.65
N ASP A 332 -8.13 4.05 6.19
CA ASP A 332 -8.21 5.28 6.99
C ASP A 332 -8.11 5.06 8.52
N ARG A 333 -7.98 3.80 8.95
CA ARG A 333 -7.80 3.44 10.36
C ARG A 333 -6.73 2.36 10.51
N LEU A 334 -5.88 2.51 11.53
CA LEU A 334 -4.89 1.49 11.88
C LEU A 334 -5.56 0.32 12.60
N ASN A 335 -5.13 -0.91 12.29
CA ASN A 335 -5.48 -2.09 13.08
C ASN A 335 -4.75 -2.12 14.43
N LYS A 336 -5.07 -3.12 15.25
CA LYS A 336 -4.47 -3.38 16.55
C LYS A 336 -4.02 -4.84 16.64
N LEU A 337 -2.95 -5.08 17.39
CA LEU A 337 -2.45 -6.42 17.66
C LEU A 337 -3.51 -7.25 18.39
N TYR A 338 -3.90 -8.39 17.81
CA TYR A 338 -4.88 -9.32 18.37
C TYR A 338 -4.22 -10.57 18.93
N LYS A 339 -3.30 -11.19 18.18
CA LYS A 339 -2.57 -12.39 18.63
C LYS A 339 -1.08 -12.27 18.31
N VAL A 340 -0.23 -12.62 19.27
CA VAL A 340 1.22 -12.65 19.09
C VAL A 340 1.65 -14.04 18.65
N SER A 341 2.49 -14.10 17.61
CA SER A 341 3.24 -15.30 17.24
C SER A 341 2.40 -16.58 17.04
N ALA A 342 1.19 -16.44 16.49
CA ALA A 342 0.35 -17.58 16.06
C ALA A 342 1.09 -18.40 14.99
N LYS A 343 1.00 -19.73 15.07
CA LYS A 343 1.54 -20.58 14.00
C LYS A 343 0.65 -20.52 12.78
N ALA A 344 1.23 -20.73 11.60
CA ALA A 344 0.53 -20.74 10.32
C ALA A 344 -0.72 -21.64 10.37
N GLU A 345 -0.56 -22.87 10.86
CA GLU A 345 -1.62 -23.87 10.99
C GLU A 345 -2.71 -23.52 12.02
N GLU A 346 -2.49 -22.53 12.88
CA GLU A 346 -3.47 -22.08 13.89
C GLU A 346 -4.34 -20.92 13.36
N ILE A 347 -3.91 -20.21 12.30
CA ILE A 347 -4.55 -18.96 11.84
C ILE A 347 -6.02 -19.16 11.50
N THR A 348 -6.33 -20.15 10.65
CA THR A 348 -7.71 -20.39 10.18
C THR A 348 -8.64 -20.73 11.34
N GLY A 349 -8.15 -21.54 12.30
CA GLY A 349 -8.89 -21.87 13.52
C GLY A 349 -9.11 -20.66 14.44
N ILE A 350 -8.17 -19.72 14.50
CA ILE A 350 -8.30 -18.46 15.26
C ILE A 350 -9.38 -17.55 14.65
N LEU A 351 -9.44 -17.45 13.32
CA LEU A 351 -10.35 -16.52 12.64
C LEU A 351 -11.77 -17.07 12.46
N ARG A 352 -11.95 -18.38 12.33
CA ARG A 352 -13.26 -19.03 12.16
C ARG A 352 -14.34 -18.54 13.13
N PRO A 353 -14.15 -18.53 14.46
CA PRO A 353 -15.19 -18.04 15.38
C PRO A 353 -15.48 -16.54 15.23
N ILE A 354 -14.52 -15.75 14.72
CA ILE A 354 -14.72 -14.33 14.45
C ILE A 354 -15.60 -14.13 13.21
N PHE A 355 -15.35 -14.89 12.14
CA PHE A 355 -16.18 -14.87 10.94
C PHE A 355 -17.60 -15.38 11.20
N GLU A 356 -17.76 -16.44 11.98
CA GLU A 356 -19.07 -16.94 12.39
C GLU A 356 -19.87 -15.85 13.11
N ARG A 357 -19.21 -15.12 14.01
CA ARG A 357 -19.83 -14.04 14.78
C ARG A 357 -20.13 -12.83 13.90
N TYR A 358 -19.23 -12.46 12.98
CA TYR A 358 -19.44 -11.40 12.01
C TYR A 358 -20.68 -11.67 11.14
N ALA A 359 -20.81 -12.90 10.61
CA ALA A 359 -21.97 -13.27 9.80
C ALA A 359 -23.31 -13.13 10.56
N LYS A 360 -23.32 -13.45 11.86
CA LYS A 360 -24.54 -13.46 12.69
C LYS A 360 -24.87 -12.12 13.34
N GLU A 361 -23.85 -11.34 13.71
CA GLU A 361 -23.99 -10.18 14.60
C GLU A 361 -23.67 -8.84 13.91
N ARG A 362 -23.21 -8.82 12.65
CA ARG A 362 -22.93 -7.57 11.94
C ARG A 362 -24.18 -6.71 11.77
N ASP A 363 -24.00 -5.40 11.90
CA ASP A 363 -25.03 -4.44 11.51
C ASP A 363 -25.11 -4.33 9.98
N ALA A 364 -26.24 -3.81 9.48
CA ALA A 364 -26.43 -3.65 8.03
C ALA A 364 -25.37 -2.71 7.44
N GLY A 365 -24.57 -3.22 6.49
CA GLY A 365 -23.49 -2.48 5.84
C GLY A 365 -22.21 -2.33 6.67
N GLU A 366 -22.15 -2.93 7.86
CA GLU A 366 -20.93 -2.91 8.69
C GLU A 366 -19.80 -3.72 8.05
N ARG A 367 -18.60 -3.14 8.00
CA ARG A 367 -17.39 -3.80 7.52
C ARG A 367 -16.75 -4.65 8.61
N PHE A 368 -15.98 -5.66 8.23
CA PHE A 368 -15.34 -6.59 9.18
C PHE A 368 -14.44 -5.85 10.19
N GLY A 369 -13.67 -4.86 9.73
CA GLY A 369 -12.82 -4.03 10.58
C GLY A 369 -13.57 -3.22 11.64
N ASP A 370 -14.79 -2.76 11.33
CA ASP A 370 -15.65 -2.05 12.28
C ASP A 370 -16.27 -3.03 13.28
N PHE A 371 -16.74 -4.18 12.76
CA PHE A 371 -17.31 -5.26 13.55
C PHE A 371 -16.36 -5.74 14.65
N VAL A 372 -15.10 -6.02 14.33
CA VAL A 372 -14.16 -6.57 15.33
C VAL A 372 -13.86 -5.59 16.47
N ILE A 373 -13.99 -4.29 16.23
CA ILE A 373 -13.90 -3.25 17.27
C ILE A 373 -15.19 -3.25 18.09
N ARG A 374 -16.36 -3.16 17.45
CA ARG A 374 -17.67 -3.14 18.12
C ARG A 374 -17.92 -4.40 18.97
N ALA A 375 -17.55 -5.56 18.45
CA ALA A 375 -17.70 -6.86 19.09
C ALA A 375 -16.66 -7.13 20.19
N GLY A 376 -15.69 -6.23 20.38
CA GLY A 376 -14.72 -6.25 21.48
C GLY A 376 -13.50 -7.16 21.29
N TYR A 377 -13.18 -7.58 20.05
CA TYR A 377 -11.97 -8.38 19.79
C TYR A 377 -10.69 -7.55 19.92
N VAL A 378 -10.76 -6.26 19.55
CA VAL A 378 -9.65 -5.31 19.66
C VAL A 378 -10.14 -3.91 19.98
N ALA A 379 -9.30 -3.10 20.62
CA ALA A 379 -9.55 -1.67 20.77
C ALA A 379 -9.25 -0.91 19.46
N GLU A 380 -9.97 0.19 19.25
CA GLU A 380 -9.70 1.14 18.17
C GLU A 380 -8.31 1.78 18.31
N THR A 381 -7.56 1.93 17.22
CA THR A 381 -6.33 2.74 17.20
C THR A 381 -6.64 4.14 16.69
N ARG A 382 -6.59 5.15 17.59
CA ARG A 382 -6.95 6.54 17.28
C ARG A 382 -5.77 7.39 16.81
N ALA A 383 -4.56 7.01 17.20
CA ALA A 383 -3.33 7.65 16.78
C ALA A 383 -2.19 6.62 16.67
N GLY A 384 -1.16 6.93 15.87
CA GLY A 384 -0.02 6.04 15.69
C GLY A 384 0.69 5.68 17.00
N ARG A 385 0.84 6.65 17.91
CA ARG A 385 1.42 6.46 19.26
C ARG A 385 0.65 5.50 20.17
N GLU A 386 -0.62 5.22 19.85
CA GLU A 386 -1.49 4.31 20.61
C GLU A 386 -1.52 2.90 19.99
N PHE A 387 -0.75 2.66 18.93
CA PHE A 387 -0.77 1.41 18.18
C PHE A 387 -0.41 0.19 19.04
N HIS A 388 0.50 0.35 20.00
CA HIS A 388 0.95 -0.73 20.89
C HIS A 388 0.14 -0.84 22.19
N ASN A 389 -0.82 0.08 22.42
CA ASN A 389 -1.63 0.09 23.64
C ASN A 389 -2.70 -1.02 23.62
N ASP A 390 -3.30 -1.28 24.78
CA ASP A 390 -4.50 -2.12 24.95
C ASP A 390 -4.35 -3.60 24.55
N PHE A 391 -3.15 -4.05 24.20
CA PHE A 391 -2.88 -5.47 24.00
C PHE A 391 -2.93 -6.20 25.34
N LYS A 392 -3.78 -7.23 25.41
CA LYS A 392 -3.86 -8.17 26.52
C LYS A 392 -3.52 -9.55 25.99
N GLU A 393 -2.44 -10.13 26.49
CA GLU A 393 -2.10 -11.52 26.21
C GLU A 393 -2.97 -12.40 27.12
N GLU A 394 -4.14 -12.82 26.62
CA GLU A 394 -4.94 -13.88 27.24
C GLU A 394 -4.33 -15.27 26.98
#